data_AF-A0A937XJQ8-F1
#
_entry.id   AF-A0A937XJQ8-F1
#
_cell.length_a   1.000
_cell.length_b   1.000
_cell.length_c   1.000
_cell.angle_alpha   90.00
_cell.angle_beta   90.00
_cell.angle_gamma   90.00
#
_symmetry.space_group_name_H-M   'P 1'
#
loop_
_entity.id
_entity.type
_entity.pdbx_description
1 polymer ?
#
loop_
_entity_poly.entity_id
_entity_poly.type
_entity_poly.pdbx_seq_one_letter_code
_entity_poly.pdbx_strand_id
1 'polypeptide(L)'
;MNMVEDRAFYAAKASVGDELLCQSQRIHVAIARSEGRIAQALELRARIFRESAPQASGKLTCQDDDIFDPWCTHLVAIDPDRDDVVGTYRILTPEAARELGCRYAEQEFWLTRLDPLRHEIVELGRACVDPAYRGGTSLMLMWTGLS
;
A
#
# COMPACT_ATOMS: atom_id res chain seq x y z
N MET A 1 13.50 -15.88 1.85
CA MET A 1 12.06 -16.20 1.79
C MET A 1 11.67 -16.04 0.33
N ASN A 2 11.16 -17.09 -0.33
CA ASN A 2 11.13 -17.18 -1.79
C ASN A 2 9.88 -16.51 -2.38
N MET A 3 10.09 -15.62 -3.36
CA MET A 3 9.13 -14.90 -4.22
C MET A 3 8.01 -15.76 -4.85
N VAL A 4 8.11 -17.10 -4.80
CA VAL A 4 7.13 -18.06 -5.32
C VAL A 4 6.01 -18.33 -4.31
N GLU A 5 6.27 -18.23 -3.01
CA GLU A 5 5.26 -18.46 -1.97
C GLU A 5 4.37 -17.22 -1.74
N ASP A 6 4.93 -16.00 -1.90
CA ASP A 6 4.19 -14.74 -1.68
C ASP A 6 3.15 -14.44 -2.77
N ARG A 7 3.39 -14.83 -4.03
CA ARG A 7 2.39 -14.69 -5.10
C ARG A 7 1.15 -15.55 -4.86
N ALA A 8 1.32 -16.74 -4.29
CA ALA A 8 0.20 -17.63 -3.97
C ALA A 8 -0.72 -17.04 -2.88
N PHE A 9 -0.18 -16.22 -1.97
CA PHE A 9 -0.98 -15.53 -0.96
C PHE A 9 -1.87 -14.45 -1.59
N TYR A 10 -1.31 -13.63 -2.49
CA TYR A 10 -2.08 -12.65 -3.23
C TYR A 10 -3.13 -13.31 -4.14
N ALA A 11 -2.76 -14.41 -4.81
CA ALA A 11 -3.67 -15.21 -5.63
C ALA A 11 -4.90 -15.68 -4.86
N ALA A 12 -4.71 -16.11 -3.61
CA ALA A 12 -5.79 -16.62 -2.76
C ALA A 12 -6.78 -15.55 -2.31
N LYS A 13 -6.38 -14.27 -2.30
CA LYS A 13 -7.26 -13.13 -1.99
C LYS A 13 -7.70 -12.34 -3.23
N ALA A 14 -7.22 -12.73 -4.41
CA ALA A 14 -7.53 -12.01 -5.62
C ALA A 14 -8.97 -12.22 -6.07
N SER A 15 -9.66 -11.13 -6.40
CA SER A 15 -10.99 -11.15 -7.02
C SER A 15 -10.96 -10.54 -8.41
N VAL A 16 -11.97 -10.84 -9.22
CA VAL A 16 -12.11 -10.26 -10.56
C VAL A 16 -12.49 -8.78 -10.42
N GLY A 17 -11.49 -7.92 -10.58
CA GLY A 17 -11.65 -6.46 -10.59
C GLY A 17 -11.30 -5.79 -9.26
N ASP A 18 -10.75 -4.58 -9.37
CA ASP A 18 -10.47 -3.70 -8.23
C ASP A 18 -11.76 -3.01 -7.76
N GLU A 19 -11.89 -2.77 -6.46
CA GLU A 19 -13.07 -2.16 -5.86
C GLU A 19 -12.95 -0.63 -5.92
N LEU A 20 -13.60 -0.01 -6.91
CA LEU A 20 -13.59 1.45 -7.08
C LEU A 20 -14.29 2.15 -5.91
N LEU A 21 -13.60 3.07 -5.27
CA LEU A 21 -14.11 3.84 -4.12
C LEU A 21 -14.58 5.22 -4.56
N CYS A 22 -13.76 5.93 -5.33
CA CYS A 22 -14.09 7.26 -5.86
C CYS A 22 -13.27 7.58 -7.11
N GLN A 23 -13.67 8.59 -7.87
CA GLN A 23 -12.99 8.96 -9.10
C GLN A 23 -13.11 10.44 -9.45
N SER A 24 -12.15 10.88 -10.24
CA SER A 24 -12.16 12.14 -11.00
C SER A 24 -11.90 11.82 -12.48
N GLN A 25 -11.86 12.84 -13.33
CA GLN A 25 -11.58 12.65 -14.77
C GLN A 25 -10.19 12.05 -15.06
N ARG A 26 -9.20 12.24 -14.18
CA ARG A 26 -7.80 11.82 -14.43
C ARG A 26 -7.27 10.78 -13.46
N ILE A 27 -8.01 10.52 -12.38
CA ILE A 27 -7.56 9.63 -11.31
C ILE A 27 -8.75 8.86 -10.77
N HIS A 28 -8.62 7.54 -10.74
CA HIS A 28 -9.53 6.61 -10.06
C HIS A 28 -8.87 6.12 -8.77
N VAL A 29 -9.64 5.95 -7.70
CA VAL A 29 -9.15 5.41 -6.43
C VAL A 29 -9.89 4.12 -6.14
N ALA A 30 -9.15 3.06 -5.89
CA ALA A 30 -9.71 1.73 -5.69
C ALA A 30 -8.94 0.94 -4.63
N ILE A 31 -9.58 -0.08 -4.06
CA ILE A 31 -8.88 -1.17 -3.39
C ILE A 31 -8.40 -2.16 -4.45
N ALA A 32 -7.09 -2.36 -4.54
CA ALA A 32 -6.49 -3.34 -5.42
C ALA A 32 -6.84 -4.75 -4.94
N ARG A 33 -7.47 -5.53 -5.82
CA ARG A 33 -7.79 -6.94 -5.56
C ARG A 33 -7.04 -7.86 -6.50
N SER A 34 -6.64 -7.40 -7.69
CA SER A 34 -5.91 -8.24 -8.63
C SER A 34 -4.41 -8.29 -8.30
N GLU A 35 -3.77 -9.44 -8.57
CA GLU A 35 -2.32 -9.58 -8.45
C GLU A 35 -1.56 -8.53 -9.30
N GLY A 36 -2.07 -8.25 -10.49
CA GLY A 36 -1.46 -7.24 -11.39
C GLY A 36 -1.48 -5.84 -10.77
N ARG A 37 -2.61 -5.44 -10.17
CA ARG A 37 -2.71 -4.11 -9.55
C ARG A 37 -1.85 -4.00 -8.28
N ILE A 38 -1.78 -5.07 -7.48
CA ILE A 38 -0.89 -5.12 -6.30
C ILE A 38 0.58 -5.06 -6.75
N ALA A 39 0.96 -5.79 -7.80
CA ALA A 39 2.31 -5.73 -8.35
C ALA A 39 2.68 -4.33 -8.83
N GLN A 40 1.79 -3.64 -9.56
CA GLN A 40 2.00 -2.24 -9.98
C GLN A 40 2.21 -1.31 -8.77
N ALA A 41 1.45 -1.49 -7.69
CA ALA A 41 1.61 -0.69 -6.46
C ALA A 41 2.97 -0.93 -5.77
N LEU A 42 3.40 -2.19 -5.68
CA LEU A 42 4.71 -2.56 -5.11
C LEU A 42 5.87 -2.04 -5.98
N GLU A 43 5.74 -2.11 -7.31
CA GLU A 43 6.72 -1.56 -8.25
C GLU A 43 6.84 -0.03 -8.11
N LEU A 44 5.72 0.68 -8.00
CA LEU A 44 5.71 2.12 -7.75
C LEU A 44 6.45 2.45 -6.44
N ARG A 45 6.13 1.74 -5.35
CA ARG A 45 6.80 1.92 -4.05
C ARG A 45 8.29 1.72 -4.14
N ALA A 46 8.72 0.58 -4.71
CA ALA A 46 10.13 0.25 -4.86
C ALA A 46 10.88 1.33 -5.67
N ARG A 47 10.28 1.86 -6.74
CA ARG A 47 10.86 2.96 -7.52
C ARG A 47 10.99 4.23 -6.70
N ILE A 48 9.89 4.72 -6.11
CA ILE A 48 9.85 6.02 -5.42
C ILE A 48 10.75 6.03 -4.18
N PHE A 49 10.74 4.96 -3.38
CA PHE A 49 11.57 4.91 -2.18
C PHE A 49 13.04 4.71 -2.47
N ARG A 50 13.39 3.98 -3.54
CA ARG A 50 14.79 3.89 -4.00
C ARG A 50 15.33 5.24 -4.45
N GLU A 51 14.54 6.01 -5.20
CA GLU A 51 14.91 7.37 -5.63
C GLU A 51 15.04 8.34 -4.45
N SER A 52 14.31 8.07 -3.36
CA SER A 52 14.31 8.89 -2.14
C SER A 52 15.36 8.47 -1.11
N ALA A 53 16.05 7.34 -1.32
CA ALA A 53 17.04 6.83 -0.38
C ALA A 53 18.33 7.67 -0.40
N PRO A 54 18.97 7.93 0.75
CA PRO A 54 20.24 8.67 0.80
C PRO A 54 21.33 7.94 -0.01
N GLN A 55 22.07 8.65 -0.86
CA GLN A 55 23.10 8.05 -1.73
C GLN A 55 24.22 7.29 -0.98
N ALA A 56 24.40 7.55 0.31
CA ALA A 56 25.37 6.85 1.17
C ALA A 56 24.94 5.42 1.55
N SER A 57 23.68 5.06 1.33
CA SER A 57 23.20 3.68 1.47
C SER A 57 23.50 2.92 0.18
N GLY A 58 24.66 2.27 0.15
CA GLY A 58 25.18 1.59 -1.05
C GLY A 58 24.11 0.78 -1.77
N LYS A 59 24.00 0.97 -3.09
CA LYS A 59 23.19 0.23 -4.06
C LYS A 59 22.03 -0.56 -3.42
N LEU A 60 21.08 0.16 -2.82
CA LEU A 60 19.87 -0.46 -2.27
C LEU A 60 19.14 -1.14 -3.43
N THR A 61 19.29 -2.46 -3.51
CA THR A 61 18.42 -3.36 -4.28
C THR A 61 17.07 -3.49 -3.58
N CYS A 62 16.61 -2.46 -2.83
CA CYS A 62 15.40 -2.54 -2.04
C CYS A 62 14.22 -2.73 -3.00
N GLN A 63 13.71 -3.96 -3.01
CA GLN A 63 12.30 -4.16 -3.14
C GLN A 63 11.72 -3.58 -1.83
N ASP A 64 10.82 -2.61 -1.95
CA ASP A 64 10.08 -2.11 -0.80
C ASP A 64 8.92 -3.06 -0.52
N ASP A 65 9.25 -4.31 -0.21
CA ASP A 65 8.33 -5.35 0.22
C ASP A 65 8.75 -5.90 1.59
N ASP A 66 7.75 -6.24 2.41
CA ASP A 66 7.97 -6.78 3.75
C ASP A 66 6.86 -7.78 4.15
N ILE A 67 7.01 -8.35 5.35
CA ILE A 67 6.09 -9.36 5.89
C ILE A 67 4.65 -8.86 6.05
N PHE A 68 4.40 -7.54 6.05
CA PHE A 68 3.08 -6.98 6.23
C PHE A 68 2.31 -6.89 4.92
N ASP A 69 3.01 -6.79 3.78
CA ASP A 69 2.38 -6.55 2.48
C ASP A 69 1.35 -7.59 2.06
N PRO A 70 1.49 -8.89 2.38
CA PRO A 70 0.44 -9.87 2.12
C PRO A 70 -0.82 -9.62 2.97
N TRP A 71 -0.65 -9.15 4.20
CA TRP A 71 -1.75 -8.93 5.16
C TRP A 71 -2.49 -7.63 4.94
N CYS A 72 -1.90 -6.72 4.16
CA CYS A 72 -2.44 -5.41 3.96
C CYS A 72 -3.36 -5.34 2.73
N THR A 73 -4.37 -4.49 2.86
CA THR A 73 -5.13 -3.99 1.73
C THR A 73 -4.31 -2.88 1.05
N HIS A 74 -4.29 -2.87 -0.28
CA HIS A 74 -3.58 -1.86 -1.07
C HIS A 74 -4.57 -0.90 -1.69
N LEU A 75 -4.63 0.33 -1.19
CA LEU A 75 -5.39 1.42 -1.79
C LEU A 75 -4.54 2.04 -2.89
N VAL A 76 -5.08 2.12 -4.10
CA VAL A 76 -4.35 2.60 -5.28
C VAL A 76 -5.05 3.79 -5.91
N ALA A 77 -4.26 4.76 -6.36
CA ALA A 77 -4.67 5.77 -7.32
C ALA A 77 -4.21 5.34 -8.71
N ILE A 78 -5.11 5.34 -9.68
CA ILE A 78 -4.92 4.81 -11.03
C ILE A 78 -5.15 5.92 -12.04
N ASP A 79 -4.25 6.06 -13.02
CA ASP A 79 -4.50 6.84 -14.22
C ASP A 79 -5.27 5.95 -15.23
N PRO A 80 -6.55 6.26 -15.54
CA PRO A 80 -7.36 5.42 -16.41
C PRO A 80 -6.95 5.48 -17.89
N ASP A 81 -6.23 6.52 -18.33
CA ASP A 81 -5.75 6.64 -19.72
C ASP A 81 -4.56 5.71 -19.97
N ARG A 82 -3.77 5.46 -18.91
CA ARG A 82 -2.54 4.64 -18.97
C ARG A 82 -2.71 3.26 -18.35
N ASP A 83 -3.78 3.05 -17.58
CA ASP A 83 -4.04 1.87 -16.75
C ASP A 83 -2.89 1.54 -15.76
N ASP A 84 -2.27 2.61 -15.24
CA ASP A 84 -1.12 2.51 -14.34
C ASP A 84 -1.46 2.99 -12.93
N VAL A 85 -0.89 2.33 -11.91
CA VAL A 85 -0.92 2.82 -10.52
C VAL A 85 0.05 4.00 -10.39
N VAL A 86 -0.49 5.15 -10.01
CA VAL A 86 0.22 6.43 -9.88
C VAL A 86 0.31 6.92 -8.44
N GLY A 87 -0.34 6.22 -7.50
CA GLY A 87 -0.20 6.46 -6.07
C GLY A 87 -0.71 5.27 -5.27
N THR A 88 -0.23 5.10 -4.04
CA THR A 88 -0.67 3.99 -3.20
C THR A 88 -0.58 4.29 -1.71
N TYR A 89 -1.44 3.63 -0.94
CA TYR A 89 -1.37 3.44 0.51
C TYR A 89 -1.46 1.96 0.83
N ARG A 90 -0.70 1.53 1.83
CA ARG A 90 -0.88 0.25 2.50
C ARG A 90 -1.81 0.44 3.70
N ILE A 91 -2.76 -0.48 3.88
CA ILE A 91 -3.75 -0.46 4.97
C ILE A 91 -3.69 -1.79 5.71
N LEU A 92 -3.28 -1.76 6.97
CA LEU A 92 -3.36 -2.91 7.87
C LEU A 92 -4.57 -2.75 8.80
N THR A 93 -5.59 -3.60 8.64
CA THR A 93 -6.80 -3.57 9.48
C THR A 93 -6.53 -4.18 10.87
N PRO A 94 -7.36 -3.88 11.89
CA PRO A 94 -7.23 -4.52 13.20
C PRO A 94 -7.25 -6.05 13.15
N GLU A 95 -8.08 -6.63 12.29
CA GLU A 95 -8.20 -8.08 12.12
C GLU A 95 -6.92 -8.67 11.55
N ALA A 96 -6.37 -8.06 10.50
CA ALA A 96 -5.14 -8.50 9.87
C ALA A 96 -3.94 -8.36 10.82
N ALA A 97 -3.85 -7.25 11.57
CA ALA A 97 -2.83 -7.06 12.60
C ALA A 97 -2.93 -8.11 13.72
N ARG A 98 -4.15 -8.51 14.10
CA ARG A 98 -4.38 -9.55 15.11
C ARG A 98 -3.95 -10.93 14.59
N GLU A 99 -4.23 -11.25 13.34
CA GLU A 99 -3.84 -12.52 12.72
C GLU A 99 -2.32 -12.61 12.51
N LEU A 100 -1.69 -11.53 12.05
CA LEU A 100 -0.24 -11.42 11.94
C LEU A 100 0.45 -11.40 13.31
N GLY A 101 -0.25 -10.92 14.35
CA GLY A 101 0.22 -10.86 15.73
C GLY A 101 0.98 -9.58 16.10
N CYS A 102 1.26 -8.70 15.12
CA CYS A 102 1.97 -7.45 15.33
C CYS A 102 1.56 -6.36 14.33
N ARG A 103 1.97 -5.13 14.62
CA ARG A 103 1.93 -3.97 13.71
C ARG A 103 3.32 -3.52 13.35
N TYR A 104 3.46 -2.79 12.25
CA TYR A 104 4.74 -2.17 11.91
C TYR A 104 5.11 -1.12 12.96
N ALA A 105 4.15 -0.28 13.37
CA ALA A 105 4.43 0.78 14.35
C ALA A 105 4.87 0.26 15.72
N GLU A 106 4.53 -0.98 16.09
CA GLU A 106 4.98 -1.61 17.34
C GLU A 106 6.45 -2.06 17.29
N GLN A 107 7.05 -2.13 16.10
CA GLN A 107 8.49 -2.41 15.94
C GLN A 107 9.33 -1.17 16.21
N GLU A 108 8.77 0.02 15.98
CA GLU A 108 9.47 1.30 16.06
C GLU A 108 9.10 2.11 17.31
N PHE A 109 7.90 1.87 17.88
CA PHE A 109 7.34 2.68 18.96
C PHE A 109 6.67 1.84 20.06
N TRP A 110 6.72 2.34 21.29
CA TRP A 110 5.94 1.79 22.41
C TRP A 110 4.50 2.33 22.38
N LEU A 111 3.56 1.49 21.96
CA LEU A 111 2.15 1.87 21.77
C LEU A 111 1.21 1.42 22.90
N THR A 112 1.73 1.03 24.07
CA THR A 112 0.94 0.45 25.18
C THR A 112 -0.23 1.33 25.65
N ARG A 113 -0.13 2.66 25.51
CA ARG A 113 -1.24 3.58 25.84
C ARG A 113 -2.43 3.47 24.88
N LEU A 114 -2.24 2.90 23.71
CA LEU A 114 -3.28 2.66 22.70
C LEU A 114 -3.89 1.26 22.80
N ASP A 115 -3.42 0.41 23.74
CA ASP A 115 -3.94 -0.96 23.92
C ASP A 115 -5.47 -1.04 24.05
N PRO A 116 -6.17 -0.12 24.74
CA PRO A 116 -7.64 -0.15 24.78
C PRO A 116 -8.31 -0.02 23.41
N LEU A 117 -7.68 0.71 22.48
CA LEU A 117 -8.17 0.98 21.12
C LEU A 117 -7.61 -0.01 20.10
N ARG A 118 -6.82 -1.01 20.53
CA ARG A 118 -6.04 -1.89 19.63
C ARG A 118 -6.91 -2.69 18.66
N HIS A 119 -8.19 -2.87 18.94
CA HIS A 119 -9.14 -3.57 18.08
C HIS A 119 -9.87 -2.64 17.09
N GLU A 120 -9.65 -1.34 17.18
CA GLU A 120 -10.28 -0.29 16.35
C GLU A 120 -9.26 0.46 15.49
N ILE A 121 -7.95 0.23 15.70
CA ILE A 121 -6.87 0.96 15.01
C ILE A 121 -6.53 0.30 13.67
N VAL A 122 -6.70 1.09 12.60
CA VAL A 122 -6.14 0.85 11.28
C VAL A 122 -4.76 1.53 11.16
N GLU A 123 -3.77 0.83 10.61
CA GLU A 123 -2.47 1.42 10.30
C GLU A 123 -2.37 1.72 8.80
N LEU A 124 -2.03 2.96 8.48
CA LEU A 124 -1.76 3.41 7.11
C LEU A 124 -0.26 3.63 6.93
N GLY A 125 0.30 3.11 5.84
CA GLY A 125 1.74 3.17 5.59
C GLY A 125 2.10 3.17 4.11
N ARG A 126 3.41 3.28 3.85
CA ARG A 126 4.01 3.20 2.51
C ARG A 126 3.35 4.12 1.48
N ALA A 127 2.93 5.29 1.93
CA ALA A 127 2.31 6.30 1.10
C ALA A 127 3.30 6.82 0.05
N CYS A 128 2.96 6.71 -1.23
CA CYS A 128 3.73 7.35 -2.28
C CYS A 128 2.84 7.75 -3.46
N VAL A 129 3.28 8.77 -4.19
CA VAL A 129 2.65 9.27 -5.41
C VAL A 129 3.73 9.54 -6.43
N ASP A 130 3.49 9.09 -7.66
CA ASP A 130 4.36 9.35 -8.80
C ASP A 130 4.57 10.86 -8.99
N PRO A 131 5.80 11.35 -9.21
CA PRO A 131 6.11 12.76 -9.35
C PRO A 131 5.23 13.52 -10.35
N ALA A 132 4.85 12.90 -11.47
CA ALA A 132 4.01 13.52 -12.50
C ALA A 132 2.57 13.79 -12.02
N TYR A 133 2.15 13.14 -10.94
CA TYR A 133 0.82 13.22 -10.35
C TYR A 133 0.82 13.93 -8.99
N ARG A 134 1.96 14.53 -8.60
CA ARG A 134 2.07 15.36 -7.40
C ARG A 134 1.43 16.72 -7.65
N GLY A 135 0.29 16.97 -7.03
CA GLY A 135 -0.44 18.24 -7.15
C GLY A 135 -1.63 18.35 -6.20
N GLY A 136 -1.66 17.55 -5.13
CA GLY A 136 -2.73 17.50 -4.13
C GLY A 136 -3.92 16.61 -4.53
N THR A 137 -4.32 16.57 -5.80
CA THR A 137 -5.52 15.84 -6.23
C THR A 137 -5.46 14.33 -5.96
N SER A 138 -4.36 13.65 -6.29
CA SER A 138 -4.25 12.20 -6.08
C SER A 138 -4.24 11.82 -4.59
N LEU A 139 -3.53 12.58 -3.77
CA LEU A 139 -3.48 12.35 -2.32
C LEU A 139 -4.85 12.64 -1.67
N MET A 140 -5.48 13.75 -2.03
CA MET A 140 -6.80 14.13 -1.54
C MET A 140 -7.85 13.09 -1.93
N LEU A 141 -7.87 12.64 -3.19
CA LEU A 141 -8.79 11.60 -3.64
C LEU A 141 -8.57 10.28 -2.89
N MET A 142 -7.32 9.88 -2.66
CA MET A 142 -7.05 8.68 -1.86
C MET A 142 -7.61 8.81 -0.44
N TRP A 143 -7.48 9.97 0.20
CA TRP A 143 -8.09 10.22 1.51
C TRP A 143 -9.62 10.24 1.46
N THR A 144 -10.22 10.79 0.40
CA THR A 144 -11.67 10.72 0.17
C THR A 144 -12.14 9.28 -0.02
N GLY A 145 -11.33 8.39 -0.60
CA GLY A 145 -11.66 6.97 -0.70
C GLY A 145 -11.70 6.24 0.65
N LEU A 146 -11.10 6.82 1.70
CA LEU A 146 -11.03 6.22 3.05
C LEU A 146 -12.11 6.74 4.01
N SER A 147 -12.88 7.75 3.61
CA SER A 147 -13.95 8.36 4.41
C SER A 147 -15.30 7.73 4.14
#